data_AF-K6WLG6-F1
#
_entry.id   AF-K6WLG6-F1
#
_cell.length_a   1.000
_cell.length_b   1.000
_cell.length_c   1.000
_cell.angle_alpha   90.00
_cell.angle_beta   90.00
_cell.angle_gamma   90.00
#
_symmetry.space_group_name_H-M   'P 1'
#
loop_
_entity.id
_entity.type
_entity.pdbx_description
1 polymer ?
#
loop_
_entity_poly.entity_id
_entity_poly.type
_entity_poly.pdbx_seq_one_letter_code
_entity_poly.pdbx_strand_id
1 'polypeptide(L)'
;MDGWEATKIRRVLSDPSARVVVVQHRDRLAGLGVEHLDAALAAQGGAIVATGDGETGDDLVRDMIEVLTGMCTRLSGRRGARDRAVGVVTATSHDGRVERSC
;
A
#
# COMPACT_ATOMS: atom_id res chain seq x y z
N MET A 1 -5.14 -0.94 -6.59
CA MET A 1 -4.37 -2.01 -7.26
C MET A 1 -5.21 -2.62 -8.36
N ASP A 2 -4.64 -2.77 -9.57
CA ASP A 2 -5.26 -3.56 -10.63
C ASP A 2 -5.35 -5.03 -10.16
N GLY A 3 -6.49 -5.70 -10.36
CA GLY A 3 -6.76 -7.02 -9.76
C GLY A 3 -5.75 -8.14 -10.12
N TRP A 4 -4.94 -7.94 -11.16
CA TRP A 4 -3.91 -8.89 -11.57
C TRP A 4 -2.62 -8.79 -10.73
N GLU A 5 -2.30 -7.63 -10.15
CA GLU A 5 -1.13 -7.44 -9.26
C GLU A 5 -1.34 -8.13 -7.91
N ALA A 6 -2.55 -8.00 -7.33
CA ALA A 6 -2.92 -8.70 -6.09
C ALA A 6 -2.78 -10.24 -6.23
N THR A 7 -3.07 -10.77 -7.42
CA THR A 7 -2.96 -12.20 -7.71
C THR A 7 -1.50 -12.66 -7.70
N LYS A 8 -0.57 -11.84 -8.23
CA LYS A 8 0.87 -12.15 -8.24
C LYS A 8 1.47 -12.11 -6.83
N ILE A 9 1.16 -11.08 -6.06
CA ILE A 9 1.66 -10.94 -4.67
C ILE A 9 1.19 -12.13 -3.83
N ARG A 10 -0.11 -12.49 -3.92
CA ARG A 10 -0.64 -13.66 -3.20
C ARG A 10 0.08 -14.95 -3.60
N ARG A 11 0.38 -15.14 -4.88
CA ARG A 11 1.12 -16.31 -5.37
C ARG A 11 2.53 -16.38 -4.77
N VAL A 12 3.27 -15.26 -4.77
CA VAL A 12 4.62 -15.19 -4.21
C VAL A 12 4.59 -15.46 -2.71
N LEU A 13 3.69 -14.80 -1.96
CA LEU A 13 3.59 -14.96 -0.51
C LEU A 13 3.08 -16.34 -0.06
N SER A 14 2.43 -17.09 -0.95
CA SER A 14 1.97 -18.47 -0.67
C SER A 14 3.03 -19.52 -1.00
N ASP A 15 4.12 -19.15 -1.68
CA ASP A 15 5.18 -20.07 -2.07
C ASP A 15 6.23 -20.19 -0.95
N PRO A 16 6.31 -21.32 -0.23
CA PRO A 16 7.27 -21.49 0.87
C PRO A 16 8.74 -21.53 0.41
N SER A 17 8.99 -21.66 -0.89
CA SER A 17 10.34 -21.56 -1.46
C SER A 17 10.79 -20.11 -1.70
N ALA A 18 9.84 -19.15 -1.74
CA ALA A 18 10.15 -17.74 -1.90
C ALA A 18 10.68 -17.13 -0.59
N ARG A 19 12.00 -17.19 -0.40
CA ARG A 19 12.67 -16.65 0.80
C ARG A 19 12.93 -15.15 0.71
N VAL A 20 13.18 -14.60 -0.47
CA VAL A 20 13.50 -13.18 -0.62
C VAL A 20 12.53 -12.57 -1.62
N VAL A 21 11.79 -11.57 -1.17
CA VAL A 21 10.88 -10.78 -2.01
C VAL A 21 11.53 -9.43 -2.26
N VAL A 22 11.98 -9.21 -3.49
CA VAL A 22 12.60 -7.95 -3.90
C VAL A 22 11.54 -7.06 -4.52
N VAL A 23 11.42 -5.83 -4.02
CA VAL A 23 10.48 -4.83 -4.52
C VAL A 23 11.22 -3.53 -4.79
N GLN A 24 10.71 -2.71 -5.72
CA GLN A 24 11.27 -1.37 -5.87
C GLN A 24 10.93 -0.51 -4.65
N HIS A 25 9.67 -0.49 -4.24
CA HIS A 25 9.20 0.28 -3.08
C HIS A 25 8.30 -0.60 -2.21
N ARG A 26 8.35 -0.39 -0.89
CA ARG A 26 7.62 -1.22 0.08
C ARG A 26 6.10 -1.02 -0.01
N ASP A 27 5.66 0.21 -0.21
CA ASP A 27 4.26 0.63 -0.42
C ASP A 27 3.60 -0.07 -1.63
N ARG A 28 4.37 -0.41 -2.67
CA ARG A 28 3.85 -1.18 -3.81
C ARG A 28 3.54 -2.63 -3.48
N LEU A 29 4.20 -3.20 -2.47
CA LEU A 29 3.87 -4.54 -1.97
C LEU A 29 2.57 -4.51 -1.18
N ALA A 30 2.41 -3.50 -0.32
CA ALA A 30 1.16 -3.19 0.36
C ALA A 30 1.20 -1.73 0.85
N GLY A 31 0.12 -0.98 0.65
CA GLY A 31 0.01 0.39 1.18
C GLY A 31 -0.03 0.47 2.70
N LEU A 32 -0.39 -0.63 3.37
CA LEU A 32 -0.39 -0.78 4.83
C LEU A 32 0.02 -2.22 5.19
N GLY A 33 0.71 -2.39 6.32
CA GLY A 33 0.98 -3.72 6.87
C GLY A 33 2.19 -4.44 6.28
N VAL A 34 3.05 -3.76 5.53
CA VAL A 34 4.29 -4.37 4.98
C VAL A 34 5.19 -4.88 6.11
N GLU A 35 5.24 -4.18 7.23
CA GLU A 35 5.96 -4.59 8.44
C GLU A 35 5.47 -5.93 9.00
N HIS A 36 4.16 -6.22 8.89
CA HIS A 36 3.59 -7.49 9.30
C HIS A 36 3.96 -8.61 8.31
N LEU A 37 3.99 -8.29 7.00
CA LEU A 37 4.46 -9.22 5.97
C LEU A 37 5.96 -9.54 6.14
N ASP A 38 6.78 -8.53 6.44
CA ASP A 38 8.22 -8.68 6.66
C ASP A 38 8.48 -9.54 7.90
N ALA A 39 7.77 -9.28 8.99
CA ALA A 39 7.85 -10.12 10.21
C ALA A 39 7.41 -11.57 9.96
N ALA A 40 6.33 -11.78 9.20
CA ALA A 40 5.86 -13.11 8.85
C ALA A 40 6.85 -13.88 7.97
N LEU A 41 7.47 -13.21 6.99
CA LEU A 41 8.55 -13.80 6.19
C LEU A 41 9.79 -14.09 7.04
N ALA A 42 10.19 -13.15 7.90
CA ALA A 42 11.34 -13.31 8.79
C ALA A 42 11.19 -14.53 9.71
N ALA A 43 9.99 -14.79 10.24
CA ALA A 43 9.70 -15.99 11.02
C ALA A 43 9.91 -17.30 10.23
N GLN A 44 9.81 -17.25 8.90
CA GLN A 44 10.06 -18.37 7.99
C GLN A 44 11.48 -18.39 7.42
N GLY A 45 12.36 -17.49 7.90
CA GLY A 45 13.73 -17.33 7.39
C GLY A 45 13.77 -16.67 6.01
N GLY A 46 12.83 -15.75 5.75
CA GLY A 46 12.78 -14.91 4.56
C GLY A 46 12.90 -13.42 4.88
N ALA A 47 12.86 -12.57 3.85
CA ALA A 47 12.96 -11.12 3.99
C ALA A 47 12.33 -10.37 2.82
N ILE A 48 11.88 -9.13 3.06
CA ILE A 48 11.48 -8.18 2.03
C ILE A 48 12.57 -7.12 1.83
N VAL A 49 13.15 -7.08 0.63
CA VAL A 49 14.22 -6.14 0.25
C VAL A 49 13.67 -5.09 -0.70
N ALA A 50 13.81 -3.81 -0.34
CA ALA A 50 13.47 -2.69 -1.20
C ALA A 50 14.72 -2.16 -1.90
N THR A 51 14.65 -1.90 -3.21
CA THR A 51 15.78 -1.36 -4.00
C THR A 51 15.70 0.13 -4.25
N GLY A 52 14.55 0.77 -3.99
CA GLY A 52 14.31 2.20 -4.16
C GLY A 52 14.17 2.93 -2.83
N ASP A 53 14.60 4.19 -2.83
CA ASP A 53 14.55 5.06 -1.66
C ASP A 53 13.22 5.83 -1.64
N GLY A 54 12.29 5.41 -0.78
CA GLY A 54 11.12 6.20 -0.39
C GLY A 54 9.80 5.84 -1.07
N GLU A 55 8.70 6.25 -0.43
CA GLU A 55 7.34 6.21 -0.95
C GLU A 55 7.18 7.27 -2.05
N THR A 56 6.59 6.90 -3.20
CA THR A 56 6.15 7.92 -4.16
C THR A 56 4.89 8.57 -3.59
N GLY A 57 4.82 9.91 -3.48
CA GLY A 57 3.64 10.59 -2.92
C GLY A 57 2.30 10.24 -3.59
N ASP A 58 2.34 9.86 -4.88
CA ASP A 58 1.18 9.36 -5.64
C ASP A 58 0.65 8.01 -5.12
N ASP A 59 1.53 7.16 -4.59
CA ASP A 59 1.17 5.85 -4.05
C ASP A 59 0.38 6.01 -2.74
N LEU A 60 0.77 6.94 -1.86
CA LEU A 60 0.04 7.26 -0.63
C LEU A 60 -1.37 7.81 -0.88
N VAL A 61 -1.51 8.75 -1.82
CA VAL A 61 -2.82 9.33 -2.18
C VAL A 61 -3.76 8.23 -2.68
N ARG A 62 -3.24 7.32 -3.52
CA ARG A 62 -4.01 6.18 -4.02
C ARG A 62 -4.46 5.26 -2.90
N ASP A 63 -3.57 4.93 -1.97
CA ASP A 63 -3.87 4.02 -0.86
C ASP A 63 -4.92 4.61 0.09
N MET A 64 -4.82 5.91 0.37
CA MET A 64 -5.83 6.64 1.14
C MET A 64 -7.22 6.56 0.48
N ILE A 65 -7.28 6.73 -0.85
CA ILE A 65 -8.54 6.60 -1.60
C ILE A 65 -9.09 5.17 -1.48
N GLU A 66 -8.27 4.13 -1.58
CA GLU A 66 -8.72 2.74 -1.49
C GLU A 66 -9.25 2.38 -0.09
N VAL A 67 -8.52 2.76 0.96
CA VAL A 67 -8.93 2.55 2.35
C VAL A 67 -10.25 3.28 2.63
N LEU A 68 -10.34 4.56 2.29
CA LEU A 68 -11.54 5.36 2.50
C LEU A 68 -12.71 4.86 1.65
N THR A 69 -12.47 4.36 0.44
CA THR A 69 -13.52 3.74 -0.39
C THR A 69 -14.08 2.49 0.30
N GLY A 70 -13.23 1.66 0.88
CA GLY A 70 -13.64 0.49 1.68
C GLY A 70 -14.47 0.88 2.90
N MET A 71 -14.02 1.88 3.65
CA MET A 71 -14.76 2.43 4.80
C MET A 71 -16.11 3.01 4.37
N CYS A 72 -16.12 3.87 3.34
CA CYS A 72 -17.33 4.48 2.77
C CYS A 72 -18.35 3.45 2.26
N THR A 73 -17.86 2.34 1.69
CA THR A 73 -18.69 1.23 1.24
C THR A 73 -19.38 0.54 2.40
N ARG A 74 -18.68 0.33 3.52
CA ARG A 74 -19.22 -0.32 4.72
C ARG A 74 -20.16 0.60 5.52
N LEU A 75 -19.81 1.87 5.63
CA LEU A 75 -20.56 2.85 6.44
C LEU A 75 -21.79 3.42 5.75
N SER A 76 -21.74 3.62 4.43
CA SER A 76 -22.78 4.36 3.71
C SER A 76 -23.20 3.69 2.40
N GLY A 77 -22.82 2.44 2.21
CA GLY A 77 -23.08 1.69 0.99
C GLY A 77 -22.13 2.02 -0.16
N ARG A 78 -22.15 1.17 -1.19
CA ARG A 78 -21.22 1.19 -2.32
C ARG A 78 -21.39 2.40 -3.24
N ARG A 79 -22.61 2.92 -3.41
CA ARG A 79 -22.90 4.01 -4.35
C ARG A 79 -22.21 5.30 -3.88
N GLY A 80 -21.39 5.89 -4.76
CA GLY A 80 -20.62 7.11 -4.48
C GLY A 80 -19.54 6.94 -3.39
N ALA A 81 -19.18 5.71 -2.99
CA ALA A 81 -18.18 5.49 -1.95
C ALA A 81 -16.79 6.00 -2.38
N ARG A 82 -16.43 5.75 -3.64
CA ARG A 82 -15.19 6.25 -4.23
C ARG A 82 -15.17 7.76 -4.33
N ASP A 83 -16.26 8.37 -4.79
CA ASP A 83 -16.34 9.83 -4.96
C ASP A 83 -16.22 10.55 -3.61
N ARG A 84 -16.84 10.00 -2.55
CA ARG A 84 -16.66 10.47 -1.18
C ARG A 84 -15.21 10.35 -0.71
N ALA A 85 -14.58 9.19 -0.95
CA ALA A 85 -13.18 8.97 -0.58
C ALA A 85 -12.22 9.95 -1.27
N VAL A 86 -12.39 10.13 -2.59
CA VAL A 86 -11.62 11.13 -3.37
C VAL A 86 -11.85 12.52 -2.81
N GLY A 87 -13.11 12.90 -2.53
CA GLY A 87 -13.45 14.19 -1.95
C GLY A 87 -12.73 14.46 -0.63
N VAL A 88 -12.71 13.49 0.28
CA VAL A 88 -11.97 13.58 1.55
C VAL A 88 -10.49 13.82 1.30
N VAL A 89 -9.84 12.99 0.47
CA VAL A 89 -8.40 13.11 0.20
C VAL A 89 -8.08 14.47 -0.42
N THR A 90 -8.85 14.92 -1.42
CA THR A 90 -8.64 16.23 -2.06
C THR A 90 -8.80 17.40 -1.09
N ALA A 91 -9.68 17.29 -0.09
CA ALA A 91 -9.86 18.34 0.92
C ALA A 91 -8.72 18.39 1.95
N THR A 92 -8.00 17.28 2.15
CA THR A 92 -6.92 17.15 3.15
C THR A 92 -5.51 17.26 2.58
N SER A 93 -5.35 17.14 1.27
CA SER A 93 -4.05 17.29 0.61
C SER A 93 -3.60 18.76 0.65
N HIS A 94 -2.77 19.11 1.63
CA HIS A 94 -1.96 20.33 1.58
C HIS A 94 -0.66 20.05 0.82
N ASP A 95 -0.22 20.97 -0.05
CA ASP A 95 1.06 20.92 -0.79
C ASP A 95 2.23 21.00 0.20
N GLY A 96 2.59 19.86 0.80
CA GLY A 96 3.58 19.74 1.86
C GLY A 96 5.00 19.72 1.32
N ARG A 97 5.56 20.91 1.05
CA ARG A 97 7.01 21.08 0.88
C ARG A 97 7.68 20.81 2.24
N VAL A 98 8.04 19.56 2.51
CA VAL A 98 8.84 19.20 3.70
C VAL A 98 10.26 19.72 3.49
N GLU A 99 10.59 20.86 4.10
CA GLU A 99 11.95 21.34 4.25
C GLU A 99 12.77 20.30 5.04
N ARG A 100 13.73 19.67 4.36
CA ARG A 100 14.78 18.88 5.00
C ARG A 100 15.78 19.86 5.63
N SER A 101 15.69 20.05 6.95
CA SER A 101 16.76 20.68 7.73
C SER A 101 17.94 19.71 7.86
N CYS A 102 19.14 20.30 7.76
CA CYS A 102 20.46 19.72 7.90
C CYS A 102 20.69 18.93 9.19
#